data_AF-A0A7C7L0T9-F1
#
_entry.id   AF-A0A7C7L0T9-F1
#
_cell.length_a   1.000
_cell.length_b   1.000
_cell.length_c   1.000
_cell.angle_alpha   90.00
_cell.angle_beta   90.00
_cell.angle_gamma   90.00
#
_symmetry.space_group_name_H-M   'P 1'
#
loop_
_entity.id
_entity.type
_entity.pdbx_description
1 polymer ?
#
loop_
_entity_poly.entity_id
_entity_poly.type
_entity_poly.pdbx_seq_one_letter_code
_entity_poly.pdbx_strand_id
1 'polypeptide(L)'
;VGGGESGVSVKREFLNEVRSYNLGAKFVWIPQIPHSQMRGLYEYAAASGGLLLHTSPKEVFGMVFLEAMSCGLPIVAIRGSGISEVLQSGQTAVLVQGGAKVAERLANATLKVLNDEQLRQRLIANGKRCLHRRFNANRSAKRVLRLYRKAMHERRSMQSKQPHAVFLAVRGFGAGRVAKLAEQMAISGWDVTFIQAPYISIEGQFGRLRIHSIRALAGNRWEATKLTDDERRALRCELEQVIHRTPDVLVNSSFSAVAIETIDFCRERNPDALVIYDAIDDWKLMQSEWLKYDKIRIQYSEEVEAEICDAADKITAVTEAVARHLVSIGAPPDKVHIVPNGFDEDLLYRPIMEPPKDLPIDTPVAGFTGAFFAASTDVELIFSLAQRLTEVTFVFVGWCDKRHRKHLERLPNIMFIGLRPREDVYRYIDWFDVCILPRRIGALANAMSPLKVFEYLARRKPVVATTGESIAGFPYVFQCGR
;
A
#
# COMPACT_ATOMS: atom_id res chain seq x y z
N VAL A 1 28.42 -6.32 10.25
CA VAL A 1 28.56 -6.08 8.79
C VAL A 1 28.91 -4.61 8.61
N GLY A 2 29.99 -4.31 7.90
CA GLY A 2 30.44 -2.94 7.66
C GLY A 2 29.78 -2.34 6.43
N GLY A 3 29.25 -1.11 6.54
CA GLY A 3 28.72 -0.34 5.41
C GLY A 3 29.82 0.32 4.58
N GLY A 4 29.46 0.79 3.38
CA GLY A 4 30.40 1.35 2.38
C GLY A 4 30.95 2.74 2.69
N GLU A 5 30.38 3.46 3.66
CA GLU A 5 30.72 4.88 3.92
C GLU A 5 31.89 5.11 4.88
N SER A 6 32.38 4.06 5.57
CA SER A 6 33.48 4.21 6.52
C SER A 6 34.82 4.21 5.81
N GLY A 7 35.58 5.31 5.93
CA GLY A 7 36.93 5.41 5.37
C GLY A 7 37.86 4.28 5.82
N VAL A 8 38.83 3.93 4.97
CA VAL A 8 39.80 2.83 5.23
C VAL A 8 40.53 3.01 6.58
N SER A 9 40.72 4.26 7.03
CA SER A 9 41.29 4.61 8.33
C SER A 9 40.45 4.12 9.51
N VAL A 10 39.13 4.39 9.51
CA VAL A 10 38.21 4.00 10.60
C VAL A 10 38.17 2.49 10.75
N LYS A 11 38.12 1.75 9.63
CA LYS A 11 38.19 0.28 9.65
C LYS A 11 39.51 -0.19 10.26
N ARG A 12 40.64 0.43 9.88
CA ARG A 12 41.97 0.05 10.36
C ARG A 12 42.09 0.31 11.86
N GLU A 13 41.63 1.45 12.34
CA GLU A 13 41.60 1.81 13.77
C GLU A 13 40.76 0.81 14.55
N PHE A 14 39.53 0.53 14.11
CA PHE A 14 38.65 -0.43 14.76
C PHE A 14 39.26 -1.84 14.83
N LEU A 15 39.85 -2.34 13.73
CA LEU A 15 40.50 -3.66 13.74
C LEU A 15 41.77 -3.68 14.59
N ASN A 16 42.47 -2.54 14.75
CA ASN A 16 43.59 -2.42 15.66
C ASN A 16 43.14 -2.47 17.13
N GLU A 17 42.03 -1.83 17.48
CA GLU A 17 41.43 -1.96 18.82
C GLU A 17 40.99 -3.40 19.10
N VAL A 18 40.30 -4.05 18.17
CA VAL A 18 39.91 -5.46 18.33
C VAL A 18 41.14 -6.35 18.62
N ARG A 19 42.27 -6.05 17.98
CA ARG A 19 43.55 -6.74 18.24
C ARG A 19 44.14 -6.40 19.60
N SER A 20 44.14 -5.13 20.01
CA SER A 20 44.69 -4.72 21.32
C SER A 20 43.94 -5.34 22.50
N TYR A 21 42.63 -5.61 22.35
CA TYR A 21 41.82 -6.34 23.32
C TYR A 21 41.90 -7.88 23.20
N ASN A 22 42.74 -8.41 22.30
CA ASN A 22 42.87 -9.84 22.02
C ASN A 22 41.54 -10.53 21.62
N LEU A 23 40.65 -9.79 20.92
CA LEU A 23 39.32 -10.24 20.51
C LEU A 23 39.28 -10.77 19.06
N GLY A 24 40.42 -10.87 18.39
CA GLY A 24 40.51 -11.25 16.97
C GLY A 24 39.81 -12.57 16.64
N ALA A 25 39.93 -13.59 17.50
CA ALA A 25 39.28 -14.88 17.31
C ALA A 25 37.75 -14.87 17.53
N LYS A 26 37.22 -13.82 18.15
CA LYS A 26 35.78 -13.64 18.45
C LYS A 26 35.10 -12.66 17.52
N PHE A 27 35.85 -12.03 16.62
CA PHE A 27 35.35 -10.95 15.78
C PHE A 27 35.54 -11.27 14.30
N VAL A 28 34.44 -11.30 13.55
CA VAL A 28 34.46 -11.45 12.09
C VAL A 28 33.97 -10.17 11.45
N TRP A 29 34.86 -9.48 10.72
CA TRP A 29 34.47 -8.34 9.91
C TRP A 29 33.91 -8.81 8.57
N ILE A 30 32.59 -8.75 8.43
CA ILE A 30 31.93 -8.93 7.14
C ILE A 30 31.93 -7.56 6.44
N PRO A 31 32.59 -7.40 5.28
CA PRO A 31 32.58 -6.16 4.51
C PRO A 31 31.18 -5.84 3.98
N GLN A 32 31.04 -4.77 3.20
CA GLN A 32 29.78 -4.50 2.52
C GLN A 32 29.41 -5.71 1.65
N ILE A 33 28.24 -6.27 1.92
CA ILE A 33 27.66 -7.33 1.09
C ILE A 33 26.45 -6.77 0.35
N PRO A 34 26.11 -7.33 -0.82
CA PRO A 34 24.86 -7.01 -1.49
C PRO A 34 23.70 -7.18 -0.51
N HIS A 35 22.79 -6.21 -0.49
CA HIS A 35 21.67 -6.21 0.45
C HIS A 35 20.78 -7.46 0.29
N SER A 36 20.73 -8.06 -0.90
CA SER A 36 20.04 -9.34 -1.15
C SER A 36 20.56 -10.49 -0.27
N GLN A 37 21.83 -10.43 0.16
CA GLN A 37 22.46 -11.45 1.01
C GLN A 37 22.31 -11.16 2.51
N MET A 38 21.91 -9.94 2.90
CA MET A 38 21.72 -9.56 4.31
C MET A 38 20.67 -10.42 5.01
N ARG A 39 19.62 -10.82 4.29
CA ARG A 39 18.59 -11.73 4.82
C ARG A 39 19.19 -13.05 5.30
N GLY A 40 20.04 -13.67 4.48
CA GLY A 40 20.69 -14.93 4.84
C GLY A 40 21.54 -14.79 6.11
N LEU A 41 22.18 -13.63 6.32
CA LEU A 41 22.89 -13.35 7.57
C LEU A 41 21.95 -13.20 8.78
N TYR A 42 20.82 -12.52 8.63
CA TYR A 42 19.84 -12.41 9.72
C TYR A 42 19.22 -13.77 10.05
N GLU A 43 18.89 -14.58 9.05
CA GLU A 43 18.35 -15.94 9.23
C GLU A 43 19.39 -16.85 9.89
N TYR A 44 20.65 -16.79 9.45
CA TYR A 44 21.76 -17.52 10.08
C TYR A 44 21.98 -17.09 11.53
N ALA A 45 21.99 -15.77 11.80
CA ALA A 45 22.09 -15.23 13.15
C ALA A 45 20.90 -15.65 14.03
N ALA A 46 19.69 -15.71 13.47
CA ALA A 46 18.51 -16.14 14.21
C ALA A 46 18.57 -17.64 14.52
N ALA A 47 18.91 -18.46 13.53
CA ALA A 47 19.01 -19.92 13.63
C ALA A 47 20.12 -20.38 14.58
N SER A 48 21.21 -19.62 14.68
CA SER A 48 22.32 -19.88 15.60
C SER A 48 22.05 -19.48 17.06
N GLY A 49 20.86 -18.94 17.37
CA GLY A 49 20.57 -18.40 18.70
C GLY A 49 21.17 -17.01 18.95
N GLY A 50 21.73 -16.36 17.92
CA GLY A 50 22.29 -15.00 18.00
C GLY A 50 21.23 -13.90 18.07
N LEU A 51 21.69 -12.64 17.99
CA LEU A 51 20.83 -11.45 17.99
C LEU A 51 21.46 -10.32 17.16
N LEU A 52 20.64 -9.34 16.79
CA LEU A 52 21.14 -8.08 16.24
C LEU A 52 21.51 -7.13 17.39
N LEU A 53 22.79 -6.78 17.48
CA LEU A 53 23.29 -5.74 18.38
C LEU A 53 23.53 -4.45 17.59
N HIS A 54 22.70 -3.43 17.82
CA HIS A 54 22.82 -2.14 17.16
C HIS A 54 23.41 -1.08 18.10
N THR A 55 24.65 -0.67 17.82
CA THR A 55 25.47 0.19 18.69
C THR A 55 25.50 1.66 18.26
N SER A 56 24.78 2.04 17.21
CA SER A 56 24.63 3.44 16.82
C SER A 56 23.45 4.08 17.57
N PRO A 57 23.61 5.28 18.15
CA PRO A 57 22.48 6.06 18.67
C PRO A 57 21.69 6.76 17.56
N LYS A 58 22.21 6.77 16.33
CA LYS A 58 21.61 7.36 15.15
C LYS A 58 21.25 6.26 14.16
N GLU A 59 19.96 6.14 13.88
CA GLU A 59 19.43 5.26 12.84
C GLU A 59 18.22 5.98 12.25
N VAL A 60 18.33 6.32 10.96
CA VAL A 60 17.41 7.22 10.28
C VAL A 60 16.21 6.45 9.74
N PHE A 61 16.45 5.22 9.29
CA PHE A 61 15.48 4.44 8.54
C PHE A 61 15.12 3.13 9.19
N GLY A 62 15.76 2.70 10.28
CA GLY A 62 15.37 1.52 11.07
C GLY A 62 15.10 0.23 10.29
N MET A 63 15.56 0.12 9.04
CA MET A 63 15.25 -0.99 8.11
C MET A 63 15.89 -2.27 8.61
N VAL A 64 17.10 -2.15 9.14
CA VAL A 64 17.83 -3.19 9.87
C VAL A 64 16.96 -3.85 10.95
N PHE A 65 16.07 -3.10 11.60
CA PHE A 65 15.19 -3.62 12.64
C PHE A 65 13.99 -4.38 12.07
N LEU A 66 13.36 -3.88 11.00
CA LEU A 66 12.27 -4.60 10.35
C LEU A 66 12.76 -5.91 9.74
N GLU A 67 13.94 -5.87 9.12
CA GLU A 67 14.58 -7.04 8.53
C GLU A 67 14.89 -8.08 9.60
N ALA A 68 15.52 -7.66 10.69
CA ALA A 68 15.76 -8.53 11.84
C ALA A 68 14.44 -9.10 12.40
N MET A 69 13.41 -8.28 12.61
CA MET A 69 12.10 -8.75 13.07
C MET A 69 11.46 -9.76 12.12
N SER A 70 11.55 -9.53 10.81
CA SER A 70 10.95 -10.41 9.80
C SER A 70 11.65 -11.76 9.73
N CYS A 71 12.97 -11.79 9.97
CA CYS A 71 13.76 -13.01 10.10
C CYS A 71 13.63 -13.68 11.48
N GLY A 72 12.90 -13.06 12.42
CA GLY A 72 12.78 -13.55 13.79
C GLY A 72 14.08 -13.43 14.60
N LEU A 73 14.91 -12.44 14.26
CA LEU A 73 16.15 -12.13 14.99
C LEU A 73 15.84 -11.13 16.13
N PRO A 74 16.09 -11.48 17.40
CA PRO A 74 15.95 -10.54 18.52
C PRO A 74 16.89 -9.34 18.38
N ILE A 75 16.48 -8.20 18.93
CA ILE A 75 17.20 -6.94 18.77
C ILE A 75 17.56 -6.35 20.14
N VAL A 76 18.82 -5.96 20.30
CA VAL A 76 19.33 -5.11 21.37
C VAL A 76 19.88 -3.84 20.72
N ALA A 77 19.40 -2.67 21.13
CA ALA A 77 19.80 -1.41 20.52
C ALA A 77 19.95 -0.27 21.54
N ILE A 78 20.75 0.73 21.20
CA ILE A 78 20.78 2.00 21.95
C ILE A 78 19.47 2.76 21.67
N ARG A 79 18.89 3.37 22.71
CA ARG A 79 17.74 4.26 22.57
C ARG A 79 18.15 5.54 21.84
N GLY A 80 17.47 5.86 20.75
CA GLY A 80 17.68 7.06 19.95
C GLY A 80 16.41 7.48 19.19
N SER A 81 16.46 8.67 18.58
CA SER A 81 15.46 9.15 17.61
C SER A 81 15.48 8.28 16.35
N GLY A 82 14.32 7.98 15.76
CA GLY A 82 14.17 7.00 14.66
C GLY A 82 14.14 5.53 15.15
N ILE A 83 15.02 5.13 16.07
CA ILE A 83 15.00 3.78 16.67
C ILE A 83 13.71 3.54 17.46
N SER A 84 13.31 4.53 18.27
CA SER A 84 12.14 4.41 19.17
C SER A 84 10.79 4.49 18.45
N GLU A 85 10.77 4.90 17.17
CA GLU A 85 9.56 4.93 16.33
C GLU A 85 9.20 3.52 15.82
N VAL A 86 10.22 2.68 15.67
CA VAL A 86 10.15 1.31 15.16
C VAL A 86 10.14 0.30 16.30
N LEU A 87 11.01 0.50 17.29
CA LEU A 87 11.26 -0.42 18.39
C LEU A 87 10.52 0.01 19.66
N GLN A 88 9.78 -0.93 20.24
CA GLN A 88 9.13 -0.75 21.54
C GLN A 88 9.94 -1.49 22.60
N SER A 89 10.55 -0.73 23.52
CA SER A 89 11.39 -1.25 24.59
C SER A 89 10.67 -2.32 25.43
N GLY A 90 11.30 -3.48 25.59
CA GLY A 90 10.76 -4.62 26.33
C GLY A 90 9.66 -5.40 25.60
N GLN A 91 9.15 -4.88 24.47
CA GLN A 91 8.15 -5.55 23.66
C GLN A 91 8.75 -6.16 22.40
N THR A 92 9.37 -5.35 21.54
CA THR A 92 9.92 -5.78 20.24
C THR A 92 11.45 -5.78 20.20
N ALA A 93 12.09 -5.10 21.17
CA ALA A 93 13.54 -5.09 21.36
C ALA A 93 13.90 -4.75 22.82
N VAL A 94 15.15 -4.99 23.22
CA VAL A 94 15.70 -4.42 24.47
C VAL A 94 16.45 -3.13 24.12
N LEU A 95 15.90 -1.99 24.55
CA LEU A 95 16.52 -0.67 24.31
C LEU A 95 17.28 -0.20 25.55
N VAL A 96 18.55 0.15 25.39
CA VAL A 96 19.40 0.66 26.48
C VAL A 96 19.67 2.16 26.33
N GLN A 97 19.79 2.89 27.43
CA GLN A 97 20.17 4.30 27.36
C GLN A 97 21.65 4.48 26.97
N GLY A 98 21.93 5.49 26.15
CA GLY A 98 23.30 5.92 25.80
C GLY A 98 24.05 6.56 26.98
N GLY A 99 25.28 7.02 26.74
CA GLY A 99 26.14 7.68 27.73
C GLY A 99 27.27 6.79 28.30
N ALA A 100 27.92 7.24 29.38
CA ALA A 100 29.20 6.70 29.86
C ALA A 100 29.23 5.19 30.15
N LYS A 101 28.10 4.57 30.49
CA LYS A 101 27.98 3.12 30.77
C LYS A 101 27.25 2.34 29.68
N VAL A 102 27.19 2.86 28.45
CA VAL A 102 26.42 2.23 27.37
C VAL A 102 26.96 0.83 27.02
N ALA A 103 28.29 0.64 27.03
CA ALA A 103 28.91 -0.65 26.74
C ALA A 103 28.49 -1.73 27.75
N GLU A 104 28.56 -1.42 29.05
CA GLU A 104 28.11 -2.32 30.14
C GLU A 104 26.62 -2.67 30.01
N ARG A 105 25.77 -1.67 29.71
CA ARG A 105 24.34 -1.89 29.53
C ARG A 105 24.03 -2.75 28.30
N LEU A 106 24.72 -2.52 27.18
CA LEU A 106 24.60 -3.35 25.98
C LEU A 106 25.03 -4.80 26.26
N ALA A 107 26.12 -5.00 26.98
CA ALA A 107 26.59 -6.34 27.36
C ALA A 107 25.57 -7.07 28.23
N ASN A 108 25.06 -6.41 29.28
CA ASN A 108 24.05 -6.98 30.16
C ASN A 108 22.73 -7.29 29.43
N ALA A 109 22.27 -6.40 28.55
CA ALA A 109 21.09 -6.62 27.72
C ALA A 109 21.29 -7.78 26.74
N THR A 110 22.46 -7.87 26.11
CA THR A 110 22.84 -8.95 25.18
C THR A 110 22.82 -10.29 25.91
N LEU A 111 23.50 -10.41 27.04
CA LEU A 111 23.51 -11.62 27.86
C LEU A 111 22.11 -12.01 28.33
N LYS A 112 21.29 -11.03 28.71
CA LYS A 112 19.89 -11.28 29.09
C LYS A 112 19.10 -11.91 27.94
N VAL A 113 19.19 -11.36 26.73
CA VAL A 113 18.47 -11.88 25.55
C VAL A 113 19.00 -13.25 25.09
N LEU A 114 20.30 -13.50 25.27
CA LEU A 114 20.92 -14.80 24.93
C LEU A 114 20.56 -15.91 25.94
N ASN A 115 20.40 -15.58 27.22
CA ASN A 115 20.19 -16.57 28.28
C ASN A 115 18.71 -16.76 28.69
N ASP A 116 17.84 -15.80 28.41
CA ASP A 116 16.41 -15.85 28.73
C ASP A 116 15.58 -16.20 27.48
N GLU A 117 15.32 -17.49 27.30
CA GLU A 117 14.57 -18.01 26.15
C GLU A 117 13.12 -17.49 26.12
N GLN A 118 12.49 -17.27 27.27
CA GLN A 118 11.13 -16.72 27.31
C GLN A 118 11.11 -15.27 26.82
N LEU A 119 12.06 -14.45 27.28
CA LEU A 119 12.24 -13.09 26.77
C LEU A 119 12.51 -13.11 25.26
N ARG A 120 13.41 -13.99 24.80
CA ARG A 120 13.75 -14.13 23.39
C ARG A 120 12.52 -14.40 22.53
N GLN A 121 11.76 -15.44 22.86
CA GLN A 121 10.54 -15.81 22.11
C GLN A 121 9.49 -14.70 22.16
N ARG A 122 9.34 -14.00 23.29
CA ARG A 122 8.45 -12.86 23.41
C ARG A 122 8.83 -11.72 22.47
N LEU A 123 10.11 -11.34 22.41
CA LEU A 123 10.61 -10.30 21.53
C LEU A 123 10.36 -10.65 20.05
N ILE A 124 10.64 -11.90 19.67
CA ILE A 124 10.43 -12.41 18.30
C ILE A 124 8.94 -12.36 17.93
N ALA A 125 8.08 -12.93 18.78
CA ALA A 125 6.64 -12.99 18.54
C ALA A 125 6.03 -11.59 18.45
N ASN A 126 6.45 -10.66 19.30
CA ASN A 126 6.00 -9.28 19.27
C ASN A 126 6.54 -8.50 18.07
N GLY A 127 7.80 -8.72 17.66
CA GLY A 127 8.38 -8.13 16.45
C GLY A 127 7.61 -8.55 15.20
N LYS A 128 7.38 -9.86 15.03
CA LYS A 128 6.51 -10.39 13.96
C LYS A 128 5.10 -9.81 14.04
N ARG A 129 4.50 -9.74 15.23
CA ARG A 129 3.16 -9.16 15.42
C ARG A 129 3.14 -7.66 15.09
N CYS A 130 4.18 -6.91 15.41
CA CYS A 130 4.30 -5.49 15.08
C CYS A 130 4.31 -5.29 13.56
N LEU A 131 5.13 -6.07 12.85
CA LEU A 131 5.16 -6.13 11.39
C LEU A 131 3.76 -6.42 10.82
N HIS A 132 3.13 -7.51 11.29
CA HIS A 132 1.82 -7.93 10.80
C HIS A 132 0.66 -6.98 11.17
N ARG A 133 0.73 -6.24 12.29
CA ARG A 133 -0.36 -5.38 12.74
C ARG A 133 -0.36 -4.03 12.03
N ARG A 134 0.81 -3.49 11.71
CA ARG A 134 0.96 -2.13 11.16
C ARG A 134 1.13 -2.11 9.63
N PHE A 135 1.45 -3.24 8.97
CA PHE A 135 1.91 -3.22 7.56
C PHE A 135 1.46 -4.44 6.68
N ASN A 136 0.17 -4.71 6.38
CA ASN A 136 -0.24 -5.89 5.54
C ASN A 136 -1.60 -5.76 4.76
N ALA A 137 -1.65 -5.96 3.41
CA ALA A 137 -2.89 -6.00 2.58
C ALA A 137 -3.78 -7.22 2.74
N ASN A 138 -3.20 -8.41 2.89
CA ASN A 138 -3.94 -9.65 3.10
C ASN A 138 -4.86 -9.53 4.33
N ARG A 139 -4.51 -8.67 5.29
CA ARG A 139 -5.37 -8.35 6.44
C ARG A 139 -6.53 -7.41 6.09
N SER A 140 -6.37 -6.43 5.21
CA SER A 140 -7.51 -5.63 4.72
C SER A 140 -8.51 -6.53 4.01
N ALA A 141 -8.03 -7.41 3.12
CA ALA A 141 -8.87 -8.44 2.51
C ALA A 141 -9.52 -9.35 3.56
N LYS A 142 -8.77 -9.87 4.55
CA LYS A 142 -9.34 -10.69 5.64
C LYS A 142 -10.26 -9.92 6.60
N ARG A 143 -10.18 -8.60 6.71
CA ARG A 143 -11.12 -7.76 7.49
C ARG A 143 -12.42 -7.60 6.74
N VAL A 144 -12.35 -7.28 5.45
CA VAL A 144 -13.47 -7.24 4.53
C VAL A 144 -14.18 -8.61 4.48
N LEU A 145 -13.44 -9.70 4.26
CA LEU A 145 -13.97 -11.06 4.27
C LEU A 145 -14.63 -11.46 5.61
N ARG A 146 -14.11 -10.99 6.74
CA ARG A 146 -14.74 -11.22 8.05
C ARG A 146 -16.05 -10.44 8.20
N LEU A 147 -16.09 -9.20 7.71
CA LEU A 147 -17.33 -8.42 7.62
C LEU A 147 -18.35 -9.18 6.78
N TYR A 148 -17.94 -9.69 5.62
CA TYR A 148 -18.81 -10.41 4.70
C TYR A 148 -19.35 -11.67 5.35
N ARG A 149 -18.46 -12.50 5.93
CA ARG A 149 -18.86 -13.72 6.65
C ARG A 149 -19.80 -13.43 7.83
N LYS A 150 -19.56 -12.35 8.56
CA LYS A 150 -20.45 -11.94 9.67
C LYS A 150 -21.83 -11.56 9.14
N ALA A 151 -21.89 -10.68 8.14
CA ALA A 151 -23.14 -10.24 7.53
C ALA A 151 -23.92 -11.41 6.89
N MET A 152 -23.22 -12.37 6.29
CA MET A 152 -23.84 -13.60 5.77
C MET A 152 -24.32 -14.55 6.87
N HIS A 153 -23.59 -14.68 7.98
CA HIS A 153 -24.06 -15.49 9.11
C HIS A 153 -25.28 -14.89 9.81
N GLU A 154 -25.37 -13.55 9.86
CA GLU A 154 -26.56 -12.84 10.35
C GLU A 154 -27.79 -13.11 9.45
N ARG A 155 -27.56 -13.39 8.16
CA ARG A 155 -28.59 -13.87 7.21
C ARG A 155 -28.68 -15.39 7.24
N ARG A 156 -29.56 -15.91 8.10
CA ARG A 156 -29.82 -17.36 8.31
C ARG A 156 -30.06 -18.18 7.01
N SER A 157 -30.37 -17.57 5.86
CA SER A 157 -30.63 -18.23 4.57
C SER A 157 -29.39 -18.57 3.73
N MET A 158 -28.20 -18.01 4.01
CA MET A 158 -26.99 -18.28 3.22
C MET A 158 -26.18 -19.48 3.75
N GLN A 159 -26.71 -20.70 3.53
CA GLN A 159 -26.01 -21.97 3.81
C GLN A 159 -25.56 -22.70 2.54
N SER A 160 -25.37 -21.97 1.43
CA SER A 160 -24.82 -22.57 0.21
C SER A 160 -23.46 -23.20 0.49
N LYS A 161 -23.27 -24.47 0.12
CA LYS A 161 -21.97 -25.16 0.22
C LYS A 161 -20.90 -24.51 -0.65
N GLN A 162 -21.31 -23.76 -1.68
CA GLN A 162 -20.42 -23.05 -2.60
C GLN A 162 -21.09 -21.75 -3.05
N PRO A 163 -20.92 -20.68 -2.26
CA PRO A 163 -21.59 -19.40 -2.53
C PRO A 163 -20.93 -18.64 -3.68
N HIS A 164 -21.72 -17.80 -4.35
CA HIS A 164 -21.35 -17.03 -5.53
C HIS A 164 -21.27 -15.54 -5.20
N ALA A 165 -20.11 -14.94 -5.47
CA ALA A 165 -19.88 -13.50 -5.32
C ALA A 165 -19.73 -12.82 -6.68
N VAL A 166 -20.50 -11.75 -6.88
CA VAL A 166 -20.38 -10.84 -8.02
C VAL A 166 -19.62 -9.60 -7.57
N PHE A 167 -18.57 -9.23 -8.30
CA PHE A 167 -17.83 -7.99 -8.10
C PHE A 167 -18.07 -7.05 -9.26
N LEU A 168 -18.38 -5.79 -8.98
CA LEU A 168 -18.58 -4.75 -9.99
C LEU A 168 -17.54 -3.65 -9.82
N ALA A 169 -16.64 -3.53 -10.81
CA ALA A 169 -15.61 -2.50 -10.87
C ALA A 169 -15.75 -1.70 -12.18
N VAL A 170 -16.40 -0.54 -12.10
CA VAL A 170 -16.67 0.26 -13.32
C VAL A 170 -15.58 1.29 -13.63
N ARG A 171 -14.57 1.45 -12.78
CA ARG A 171 -13.43 2.38 -12.97
C ARG A 171 -12.09 1.71 -12.73
N GLY A 172 -11.05 2.17 -13.44
CA GLY A 172 -9.68 1.64 -13.31
C GLY A 172 -8.95 2.05 -12.03
N PHE A 173 -9.28 3.20 -11.44
CA PHE A 173 -8.71 3.63 -10.16
C PHE A 173 -9.32 2.81 -9.03
N GLY A 174 -8.49 2.16 -8.21
CA GLY A 174 -8.96 1.28 -7.15
C GLY A 174 -9.33 -0.14 -7.57
N ALA A 175 -9.47 -0.42 -8.88
CA ALA A 175 -9.82 -1.76 -9.39
C ALA A 175 -8.89 -2.86 -8.87
N GLY A 176 -7.60 -2.55 -8.65
CA GLY A 176 -6.65 -3.49 -8.07
C GLY A 176 -7.00 -3.97 -6.65
N ARG A 177 -7.62 -3.11 -5.82
CA ARG A 177 -8.11 -3.52 -4.48
C ARG A 177 -9.24 -4.54 -4.64
N VAL A 178 -10.21 -4.20 -5.48
CA VAL A 178 -11.42 -5.01 -5.73
C VAL A 178 -11.03 -6.36 -6.34
N ALA A 179 -10.09 -6.36 -7.29
CA ALA A 179 -9.54 -7.58 -7.89
C ALA A 179 -8.86 -8.48 -6.86
N LYS A 180 -8.05 -7.90 -5.97
CA LYS A 180 -7.39 -8.67 -4.91
C LYS A 180 -8.39 -9.27 -3.93
N LEU A 181 -9.46 -8.54 -3.60
CA LEU A 181 -10.56 -9.06 -2.79
C LEU A 181 -11.25 -10.26 -3.48
N ALA A 182 -11.55 -10.14 -4.77
CA ALA A 182 -12.15 -11.20 -5.57
C ALA A 182 -11.25 -12.45 -5.63
N GLU A 183 -9.95 -12.28 -5.83
CA GLU A 183 -8.96 -13.37 -5.82
C GLU A 183 -8.96 -14.10 -4.45
N GLN A 184 -8.94 -13.36 -3.34
CA GLN A 184 -8.94 -13.94 -2.00
C GLN A 184 -10.26 -14.67 -1.67
N MET A 185 -11.40 -14.20 -2.21
CA MET A 185 -12.67 -14.93 -2.11
C MET A 185 -12.60 -16.25 -2.87
N ALA A 186 -12.09 -16.24 -4.11
CA ALA A 186 -11.93 -17.45 -4.91
C ALA A 186 -11.01 -18.48 -4.24
N ILE A 187 -9.87 -18.04 -3.68
CA ILE A 187 -8.96 -18.89 -2.89
C ILE A 187 -9.66 -19.48 -1.65
N SER A 188 -10.60 -18.73 -1.06
CA SER A 188 -11.42 -19.21 0.06
C SER A 188 -12.56 -20.15 -0.36
N GLY A 189 -12.60 -20.59 -1.62
CA GLY A 189 -13.56 -21.57 -2.14
C GLY A 189 -14.84 -20.99 -2.74
N TRP A 190 -14.95 -19.66 -2.87
CA TRP A 190 -16.11 -19.01 -3.49
C TRP A 190 -16.06 -19.14 -5.00
N ASP A 191 -17.23 -19.22 -5.64
CA ASP A 191 -17.34 -18.88 -7.05
C ASP A 191 -17.41 -17.36 -7.19
N VAL A 192 -16.62 -16.80 -8.10
CA VAL A 192 -16.48 -15.35 -8.22
C VAL A 192 -16.59 -14.91 -9.67
N THR A 193 -17.59 -14.08 -9.95
CA THR A 193 -17.72 -13.35 -11.22
C THR A 193 -17.32 -11.91 -11.01
N PHE A 194 -16.26 -11.47 -11.68
CA PHE A 194 -15.75 -10.10 -11.64
C PHE A 194 -16.12 -9.38 -12.94
N ILE A 195 -16.89 -8.31 -12.83
CA ILE A 195 -17.39 -7.53 -13.95
C ILE A 195 -16.68 -6.20 -13.96
N GLN A 196 -16.12 -5.85 -15.12
CA GLN A 196 -15.34 -4.63 -15.28
C GLN A 196 -15.66 -3.87 -16.56
N ALA A 197 -15.31 -2.59 -16.56
CA ALA A 197 -15.35 -1.79 -17.78
C ALA A 197 -14.21 -2.20 -18.75
N PRO A 198 -14.41 -2.10 -20.09
CA PRO A 198 -13.45 -2.64 -21.07
C PRO A 198 -12.06 -2.00 -21.06
N TYR A 199 -11.94 -0.80 -20.49
CA TYR A 199 -10.68 -0.08 -20.38
C TYR A 199 -9.88 -0.44 -19.11
N ILE A 200 -10.41 -1.32 -18.25
CA ILE A 200 -9.72 -1.85 -17.08
C ILE A 200 -8.94 -3.08 -17.54
N SER A 201 -7.64 -3.12 -17.22
CA SER A 201 -6.70 -4.14 -17.72
C SER A 201 -6.45 -5.28 -16.72
N ILE A 202 -7.48 -5.68 -15.96
CA ILE A 202 -7.36 -6.88 -15.11
C ILE A 202 -7.78 -8.07 -15.98
N GLU A 203 -6.85 -8.98 -16.21
CA GLU A 203 -7.09 -10.18 -17.03
C GLU A 203 -6.79 -11.45 -16.24
N GLY A 204 -7.40 -12.56 -16.66
CA GLY A 204 -7.10 -13.90 -16.18
C GLY A 204 -8.30 -14.65 -15.64
N GLN A 205 -8.13 -15.96 -15.54
CA GLN A 205 -9.03 -16.87 -14.83
C GLN A 205 -8.21 -17.63 -13.80
N PHE A 206 -8.50 -17.44 -12.53
CA PHE A 206 -7.72 -17.98 -11.43
C PHE A 206 -8.61 -18.86 -10.55
N GLY A 207 -8.46 -20.19 -10.67
CA GLY A 207 -9.32 -21.13 -9.98
C GLY A 207 -10.81 -20.88 -10.28
N ARG A 208 -11.54 -20.41 -9.26
CA ARG A 208 -12.98 -20.09 -9.30
C ARG A 208 -13.31 -18.63 -9.60
N LEU A 209 -12.31 -17.81 -9.94
CA LEU A 209 -12.47 -16.43 -10.41
C LEU A 209 -12.64 -16.40 -11.93
N ARG A 210 -13.69 -15.72 -12.40
CA ARG A 210 -13.97 -15.42 -13.80
C ARG A 210 -14.09 -13.90 -13.97
N ILE A 211 -13.29 -13.33 -14.87
CA ILE A 211 -13.25 -11.89 -15.12
C ILE A 211 -13.88 -11.60 -16.47
N HIS A 212 -14.82 -10.66 -16.50
CA HIS A 212 -15.62 -10.30 -17.66
C HIS A 212 -15.57 -8.79 -17.88
N SER A 213 -15.16 -8.38 -19.07
CA SER A 213 -15.25 -6.99 -19.53
C SER A 213 -16.52 -6.81 -20.36
N ILE A 214 -17.44 -5.94 -19.90
CA ILE A 214 -18.74 -5.75 -20.56
C ILE A 214 -18.84 -4.40 -21.29
N ARG A 215 -19.43 -4.39 -22.50
CA ARG A 215 -19.46 -3.21 -23.39
C ARG A 215 -20.45 -2.15 -22.95
N ALA A 216 -21.49 -2.54 -22.20
CA ALA A 216 -22.41 -1.63 -21.55
C ALA A 216 -21.68 -0.59 -20.68
N LEU A 217 -20.49 -0.92 -20.17
CA LEU A 217 -19.63 -0.04 -19.37
C LEU A 217 -18.60 0.74 -20.19
N ALA A 218 -18.63 0.69 -21.53
CA ALA A 218 -17.72 1.44 -22.38
C ALA A 218 -18.08 2.94 -22.43
N GLY A 219 -17.11 3.77 -22.83
CA GLY A 219 -17.29 5.23 -22.97
C GLY A 219 -17.31 5.92 -21.61
N ASN A 220 -18.26 6.83 -21.38
CA ASN A 220 -18.50 7.49 -20.08
C ASN A 220 -19.78 6.98 -19.39
N ARG A 221 -20.41 5.91 -19.89
CA ARG A 221 -21.69 5.39 -19.36
C ARG A 221 -21.62 4.92 -17.91
N TRP A 222 -20.42 4.56 -17.45
CA TRP A 222 -20.15 4.21 -16.06
C TRP A 222 -20.16 5.41 -15.10
N GLU A 223 -20.18 6.65 -15.59
CA GLU A 223 -20.41 7.87 -14.78
C GLU A 223 -21.86 8.35 -14.84
N ALA A 224 -22.72 7.69 -15.63
CA ALA A 224 -24.05 8.18 -15.85
C ALA A 224 -24.82 8.24 -14.52
N THR A 225 -25.36 9.43 -14.22
CA THR A 225 -26.23 9.62 -13.06
C THR A 225 -27.59 8.96 -13.26
N LYS A 226 -27.98 8.71 -14.52
CA LYS A 226 -29.15 7.92 -14.92
C LYS A 226 -28.85 7.15 -16.20
N LEU A 227 -29.36 5.93 -16.30
CA LEU A 227 -29.33 5.13 -17.53
C LEU A 227 -30.60 5.37 -18.34
N THR A 228 -30.49 5.43 -19.65
CA THR A 228 -31.65 5.34 -20.55
C THR A 228 -32.21 3.91 -20.54
N ASP A 229 -33.47 3.72 -20.98
CA ASP A 229 -34.07 2.39 -21.07
C ASP A 229 -33.26 1.43 -21.96
N ASP A 230 -32.67 1.93 -23.05
CA ASP A 230 -31.79 1.15 -23.93
C ASP A 230 -30.49 0.75 -23.23
N GLU A 231 -29.86 1.67 -22.50
CA GLU A 231 -28.64 1.37 -21.74
C GLU A 231 -28.91 0.39 -20.60
N ARG A 232 -30.03 0.53 -19.90
CA ARG A 232 -30.51 -0.42 -18.89
C ARG A 232 -30.69 -1.81 -19.49
N ARG A 233 -31.41 -1.92 -20.61
CA ARG A 233 -31.62 -3.21 -21.32
C ARG A 233 -30.30 -3.83 -21.77
N ALA A 234 -29.39 -3.03 -22.32
CA ALA A 234 -28.09 -3.51 -22.77
C ALA A 234 -27.23 -4.01 -21.60
N LEU A 235 -27.19 -3.27 -20.49
CA LEU A 235 -26.49 -3.69 -19.27
C LEU A 235 -27.05 -5.01 -18.75
N ARG A 236 -28.36 -5.13 -18.58
CA ARG A 236 -29.00 -6.36 -18.11
C ARG A 236 -28.74 -7.56 -19.01
N CYS A 237 -28.75 -7.36 -20.34
CA CYS A 237 -28.43 -8.42 -21.29
C CYS A 237 -27.00 -8.96 -21.10
N GLU A 238 -26.02 -8.09 -20.90
CA GLU A 238 -24.64 -8.53 -20.62
C GLU A 238 -24.49 -9.12 -19.21
N LEU A 239 -25.20 -8.60 -18.20
CA LEU A 239 -25.22 -9.18 -16.86
C LEU A 239 -25.75 -10.63 -16.87
N GLU A 240 -26.83 -10.90 -17.62
CA GLU A 240 -27.38 -12.25 -17.82
C GLU A 240 -26.34 -13.22 -18.41
N GLN A 241 -25.54 -12.72 -19.36
CA GLN A 241 -24.53 -13.52 -20.05
C GLN A 241 -23.32 -13.89 -19.17
N VAL A 242 -23.06 -13.17 -18.07
CA VAL A 242 -21.86 -13.37 -17.25
C VAL A 242 -22.16 -13.84 -15.83
N ILE A 243 -23.36 -13.56 -15.31
CA ILE A 243 -23.82 -14.00 -13.98
C ILE A 243 -24.65 -15.28 -14.16
N HIS A 244 -23.98 -16.41 -14.37
CA HIS A 244 -24.62 -17.70 -14.65
C HIS A 244 -25.25 -18.39 -13.44
N ARG A 245 -24.96 -17.91 -12.22
CA ARG A 245 -25.45 -18.48 -10.97
C ARG A 245 -26.12 -17.41 -10.15
N THR A 246 -27.13 -17.80 -9.38
CA THR A 246 -27.78 -16.95 -8.38
C THR A 246 -26.72 -16.29 -7.47
N PRO A 247 -26.64 -14.96 -7.41
CA PRO A 247 -25.64 -14.27 -6.60
C PRO A 247 -26.02 -14.33 -5.12
N ASP A 248 -25.08 -14.76 -4.27
CA ASP A 248 -25.22 -14.69 -2.81
C ASP A 248 -24.71 -13.34 -2.29
N VAL A 249 -23.69 -12.78 -2.94
CA VAL A 249 -23.07 -11.51 -2.56
C VAL A 249 -22.81 -10.66 -3.79
N LEU A 250 -23.14 -9.37 -3.72
CA LEU A 250 -22.68 -8.35 -4.65
C LEU A 250 -21.72 -7.39 -3.93
N VAL A 251 -20.50 -7.28 -4.42
CA VAL A 251 -19.52 -6.27 -4.00
C VAL A 251 -19.46 -5.20 -5.08
N ASN A 252 -20.12 -4.08 -4.81
CA ASN A 252 -20.15 -2.92 -5.68
C ASN A 252 -19.05 -1.92 -5.30
N SER A 253 -18.29 -1.46 -6.29
CA SER A 253 -17.35 -0.33 -6.13
C SER A 253 -17.66 0.84 -7.07
N SER A 254 -18.85 0.85 -7.67
CA SER A 254 -19.36 1.94 -8.51
C SER A 254 -20.20 2.93 -7.69
N PHE A 255 -20.11 4.21 -8.03
CA PHE A 255 -20.91 5.30 -7.45
C PHE A 255 -22.05 5.77 -8.38
N SER A 256 -22.27 5.08 -9.51
CA SER A 256 -23.18 5.53 -10.58
C SER A 256 -24.43 4.67 -10.72
N ALA A 257 -25.34 5.06 -11.62
CA ALA A 257 -26.59 4.33 -11.88
C ALA A 257 -26.38 2.87 -12.31
N VAL A 258 -25.20 2.52 -12.82
CA VAL A 258 -24.82 1.12 -13.10
C VAL A 258 -24.86 0.27 -11.83
N ALA A 259 -24.46 0.83 -10.68
CA ALA A 259 -24.50 0.14 -9.40
C ALA A 259 -25.93 -0.25 -9.03
N ILE A 260 -26.85 0.73 -9.07
CA ILE A 260 -28.28 0.54 -8.76
C ILE A 260 -28.85 -0.57 -9.65
N GLU A 261 -28.64 -0.46 -10.96
CA GLU A 261 -29.14 -1.46 -11.90
C GLU A 261 -28.58 -2.87 -11.66
N THR A 262 -27.31 -2.97 -11.25
CA THR A 262 -26.69 -4.25 -10.93
C THR A 262 -27.19 -4.81 -9.59
N ILE A 263 -27.45 -3.94 -8.61
CA ILE A 263 -28.06 -4.31 -7.32
C ILE A 263 -29.45 -4.90 -7.56
N ASP A 264 -30.29 -4.21 -8.33
CA ASP A 264 -31.64 -4.65 -8.68
C ASP A 264 -31.60 -6.01 -9.41
N PHE A 265 -30.74 -6.14 -10.43
CA PHE A 265 -30.54 -7.39 -11.16
C PHE A 265 -30.16 -8.56 -10.24
N CYS A 266 -29.30 -8.32 -9.25
CA CYS A 266 -28.90 -9.34 -8.28
C CYS A 266 -30.03 -9.68 -7.31
N ARG A 267 -30.78 -8.68 -6.81
CA ARG A 267 -31.88 -8.87 -5.86
C ARG A 267 -33.11 -9.51 -6.48
N GLU A 268 -33.39 -9.27 -7.76
CA GLU A 268 -34.44 -9.98 -8.50
C GLU A 268 -34.19 -11.49 -8.57
N ARG A 269 -32.92 -11.90 -8.67
CA ARG A 269 -32.51 -13.32 -8.67
C ARG A 269 -32.44 -13.94 -7.29
N ASN A 270 -32.04 -13.13 -6.31
CA ASN A 270 -31.93 -13.53 -4.93
C ASN A 270 -32.32 -12.36 -4.04
N PRO A 271 -33.58 -12.32 -3.57
CA PRO A 271 -34.06 -11.27 -2.69
C PRO A 271 -33.24 -11.14 -1.39
N ASP A 272 -32.46 -12.16 -1.01
CA ASP A 272 -31.59 -12.16 0.17
C ASP A 272 -30.12 -11.80 -0.11
N ALA A 273 -29.74 -11.58 -1.39
CA ALA A 273 -28.34 -11.31 -1.78
C ALA A 273 -27.71 -10.20 -0.93
N LEU A 274 -26.52 -10.44 -0.38
CA LEU A 274 -25.84 -9.45 0.44
C LEU A 274 -25.20 -8.40 -0.47
N VAL A 275 -25.60 -7.14 -0.33
CA VAL A 275 -25.05 -6.02 -1.09
C VAL A 275 -24.04 -5.28 -0.22
N ILE A 276 -22.81 -5.23 -0.69
CA ILE A 276 -21.74 -4.42 -0.10
C ILE A 276 -21.38 -3.30 -1.05
N TYR A 277 -21.34 -2.08 -0.53
CA TYR A 277 -20.74 -0.95 -1.22
C TYR A 277 -19.33 -0.69 -0.68
N ASP A 278 -18.29 -0.99 -1.47
CA ASP A 278 -16.89 -0.67 -1.16
C ASP A 278 -16.53 0.68 -1.78
N ALA A 279 -16.68 1.73 -0.97
CA ALA A 279 -16.39 3.11 -1.32
C ALA A 279 -14.88 3.40 -1.23
N ILE A 280 -14.28 3.56 -2.41
CA ILE A 280 -12.82 3.67 -2.58
C ILE A 280 -12.32 5.12 -2.52
N ASP A 281 -13.15 6.09 -2.90
CA ASP A 281 -12.77 7.49 -2.98
C ASP A 281 -13.97 8.39 -2.61
N ASP A 282 -13.69 9.66 -2.31
CA ASP A 282 -14.71 10.71 -2.16
C ASP A 282 -14.95 11.35 -3.53
N TRP A 283 -16.00 10.88 -4.22
CA TRP A 283 -16.26 11.25 -5.62
C TRP A 283 -16.73 12.69 -5.78
N LYS A 284 -17.44 13.24 -4.78
CA LYS A 284 -17.80 14.66 -4.72
C LYS A 284 -16.56 15.53 -4.71
N LEU A 285 -15.65 15.21 -3.80
CA LEU A 285 -14.40 15.96 -3.66
C LEU A 285 -13.52 15.79 -4.89
N MET A 286 -13.38 14.56 -5.42
CA MET A 286 -12.65 14.31 -6.66
C MET A 286 -13.20 15.12 -7.83
N GLN A 287 -14.53 15.14 -8.03
CA GLN A 287 -15.15 15.90 -9.10
C GLN A 287 -14.75 17.39 -9.04
N SER A 288 -14.86 18.00 -7.86
CA SER A 288 -14.54 19.42 -7.68
C SER A 288 -13.06 19.72 -7.91
N GLU A 289 -12.16 18.91 -7.35
CA GLU A 289 -10.72 19.15 -7.39
C GLU A 289 -10.11 18.83 -8.76
N TRP A 290 -10.54 17.75 -9.40
CA TRP A 290 -10.09 17.40 -10.75
C TRP A 290 -10.59 18.40 -11.79
N LEU A 291 -11.80 18.92 -11.66
CA LEU A 291 -12.29 20.00 -12.53
C LEU A 291 -11.44 21.26 -12.36
N LYS A 292 -11.11 21.61 -11.11
CA LYS A 292 -10.32 22.80 -10.78
C LYS A 292 -8.90 22.71 -11.33
N TYR A 293 -8.18 21.64 -10.98
CA TYR A 293 -6.74 21.51 -11.22
C TYR A 293 -6.39 20.80 -12.52
N ASP A 294 -7.16 19.81 -12.95
CA ASP A 294 -6.83 18.94 -14.09
C ASP A 294 -7.77 19.16 -15.30
N LYS A 295 -8.83 19.96 -15.14
CA LYS A 295 -9.87 20.19 -16.16
C LYS A 295 -10.60 18.90 -16.59
N ILE A 296 -10.60 17.90 -15.71
CA ILE A 296 -11.30 16.63 -15.91
C ILE A 296 -12.70 16.77 -15.32
N ARG A 297 -13.71 16.44 -16.12
CA ARG A 297 -15.11 16.39 -15.69
C ARG A 297 -15.50 14.95 -15.39
N ILE A 298 -16.20 14.77 -14.28
CA ILE A 298 -16.84 13.50 -13.88
C ILE A 298 -18.32 13.80 -13.71
N GLN A 299 -19.19 12.91 -14.18
CA GLN A 299 -20.60 12.94 -13.81
C GLN A 299 -20.77 12.22 -12.46
N TYR A 300 -21.06 12.98 -11.42
CA TYR A 300 -21.29 12.48 -10.06
C TYR A 300 -22.57 13.11 -9.53
N SER A 301 -23.33 12.36 -8.74
CA SER A 301 -24.57 12.78 -8.08
C SER A 301 -24.59 12.20 -6.67
N GLU A 302 -24.76 13.08 -5.68
CA GLU A 302 -24.90 12.68 -4.28
C GLU A 302 -26.17 11.87 -4.08
N GLU A 303 -27.23 12.18 -4.83
CA GLU A 303 -28.51 11.48 -4.79
C GLU A 303 -28.35 10.02 -5.21
N VAL A 304 -27.61 9.76 -6.29
CA VAL A 304 -27.33 8.40 -6.78
C VAL A 304 -26.44 7.63 -5.80
N GLU A 305 -25.41 8.26 -5.24
CA GLU A 305 -24.53 7.60 -4.26
C GLU A 305 -25.28 7.32 -2.94
N ALA A 306 -26.20 8.21 -2.53
CA ALA A 306 -27.07 8.01 -1.38
C ALA A 306 -28.04 6.83 -1.59
N GLU A 307 -28.62 6.69 -2.78
CA GLU A 307 -29.45 5.54 -3.15
C GLU A 307 -28.66 4.23 -3.09
N ILE A 308 -27.41 4.21 -3.56
CA ILE A 308 -26.51 3.06 -3.42
C ILE A 308 -26.25 2.75 -1.94
N CYS A 309 -26.05 3.77 -1.10
CA CYS A 309 -25.84 3.59 0.34
C CYS A 309 -27.07 3.02 1.04
N ASP A 310 -28.27 3.43 0.65
CA ASP A 310 -29.52 2.92 1.20
C ASP A 310 -29.72 1.43 0.84
N ALA A 311 -29.52 1.11 -0.44
CA ALA A 311 -29.63 -0.25 -0.97
C ALA A 311 -28.53 -1.22 -0.46
N ALA A 312 -27.41 -0.69 0.02
CA ALA A 312 -26.33 -1.49 0.59
C ALA A 312 -26.68 -2.03 1.99
N ASP A 313 -26.35 -3.29 2.24
CA ASP A 313 -26.48 -3.91 3.56
C ASP A 313 -25.30 -3.55 4.48
N LYS A 314 -24.12 -3.39 3.87
CA LYS A 314 -22.88 -2.96 4.50
C LYS A 314 -22.11 -2.04 3.57
N ILE A 315 -21.42 -1.07 4.15
CA ILE A 315 -20.62 -0.09 3.44
C ILE A 315 -19.20 -0.16 3.99
N THR A 316 -18.21 -0.31 3.11
CA THR A 316 -16.79 -0.20 3.49
C THR A 316 -16.21 1.08 2.93
N ALA A 317 -15.60 1.89 3.80
CA ALA A 317 -14.93 3.14 3.43
C ALA A 317 -13.43 3.00 3.64
N VAL A 318 -12.62 3.41 2.67
CA VAL A 318 -11.14 3.27 2.78
C VAL A 318 -10.50 4.22 3.79
N THR A 319 -11.12 5.36 4.09
CA THR A 319 -10.64 6.37 5.04
C THR A 319 -11.78 6.90 5.90
N GLU A 320 -11.44 7.53 7.02
CA GLU A 320 -12.44 8.23 7.84
C GLU A 320 -13.12 9.38 7.09
N ALA A 321 -12.40 10.05 6.19
CA ALA A 321 -12.95 11.13 5.38
C ALA A 321 -14.04 10.60 4.42
N VAL A 322 -13.79 9.48 3.74
CA VAL A 322 -14.80 8.82 2.91
C VAL A 322 -16.00 8.39 3.77
N ALA A 323 -15.75 7.81 4.95
CA ALA A 323 -16.85 7.44 5.85
C ALA A 323 -17.72 8.64 6.27
N ARG A 324 -17.09 9.78 6.59
CA ARG A 324 -17.82 11.03 6.93
C ARG A 324 -18.62 11.56 5.75
N HIS A 325 -18.07 11.53 4.53
CA HIS A 325 -18.78 11.92 3.31
C HIS A 325 -20.05 11.07 3.12
N LEU A 326 -19.92 9.74 3.17
CA LEU A 326 -21.07 8.83 3.01
C LEU A 326 -22.16 9.09 4.05
N VAL A 327 -21.79 9.28 5.32
CA VAL A 327 -22.76 9.65 6.36
C VAL A 327 -23.40 11.01 6.08
N SER A 328 -22.65 11.97 5.55
CA SER A 328 -23.18 13.31 5.23
C SER A 328 -24.21 13.32 4.10
N ILE A 329 -24.15 12.35 3.18
CA ILE A 329 -25.14 12.16 2.10
C ILE A 329 -26.27 11.19 2.49
N GLY A 330 -26.31 10.72 3.74
CA GLY A 330 -27.43 9.93 4.28
C GLY A 330 -27.14 8.45 4.55
N ALA A 331 -25.90 7.97 4.40
CA ALA A 331 -25.58 6.59 4.73
C ALA A 331 -25.78 6.31 6.24
N PRO A 332 -26.49 5.23 6.62
CA PRO A 332 -26.66 4.86 8.03
C PRO A 332 -25.31 4.59 8.72
N PRO A 333 -24.93 5.32 9.80
CA PRO A 333 -23.61 5.20 10.40
C PRO A 333 -23.24 3.79 10.88
N ASP A 334 -24.22 2.97 11.27
CA ASP A 334 -24.04 1.58 11.72
C ASP A 334 -23.72 0.61 10.57
N LYS A 335 -24.03 0.98 9.32
CA LYS A 335 -23.64 0.25 8.11
C LYS A 335 -22.21 0.59 7.64
N VAL A 336 -21.64 1.72 8.06
CA VAL A 336 -20.36 2.23 7.55
C VAL A 336 -19.19 1.70 8.36
N HIS A 337 -18.26 1.00 7.69
CA HIS A 337 -17.08 0.39 8.30
C HIS A 337 -15.81 0.89 7.63
N ILE A 338 -14.89 1.45 8.41
CA ILE A 338 -13.60 1.91 7.89
C ILE A 338 -12.67 0.70 7.66
N VAL A 339 -12.34 0.44 6.39
CA VAL A 339 -11.46 -0.64 5.97
C VAL A 339 -10.36 -0.11 5.04
N PRO A 340 -9.20 0.30 5.60
CA PRO A 340 -8.14 0.92 4.82
C PRO A 340 -7.56 -0.04 3.79
N ASN A 341 -6.95 0.54 2.76
CA ASN A 341 -6.11 -0.25 1.85
C ASN A 341 -4.91 -0.84 2.57
N GLY A 342 -4.29 -1.85 1.96
CA GLY A 342 -2.96 -2.30 2.34
C GLY A 342 -2.13 -2.60 1.10
N PHE A 343 -0.89 -3.04 1.31
CA PHE A 343 0.02 -3.43 0.22
C PHE A 343 0.29 -4.92 0.15
N ASP A 344 0.68 -5.35 -1.04
CA ASP A 344 0.97 -6.74 -1.34
C ASP A 344 2.22 -7.24 -0.58
N GLU A 345 1.98 -8.24 0.28
CA GLU A 345 2.93 -9.10 1.01
C GLU A 345 4.19 -9.39 0.20
N ASP A 346 3.94 -9.85 -1.03
CA ASP A 346 4.91 -10.51 -1.86
C ASP A 346 5.98 -9.52 -2.37
N LEU A 347 5.66 -8.22 -2.38
CA LEU A 347 6.60 -7.16 -2.72
C LEU A 347 7.79 -7.09 -1.77
N LEU A 348 7.64 -7.52 -0.51
CA LEU A 348 8.75 -7.58 0.46
C LEU A 348 9.81 -8.62 0.08
N TYR A 349 9.38 -9.65 -0.65
CA TYR A 349 10.17 -10.85 -0.93
C TYR A 349 10.64 -10.95 -2.38
N ARG A 350 10.07 -10.13 -3.26
CA ARG A 350 10.42 -10.11 -4.68
C ARG A 350 11.89 -9.67 -4.89
N PRO A 351 12.67 -10.37 -5.73
CA PRO A 351 14.06 -9.97 -6.01
C PRO A 351 14.12 -8.57 -6.66
N ILE A 352 15.25 -7.90 -6.50
CA ILE A 352 15.55 -6.68 -7.26
C ILE A 352 15.75 -7.10 -8.71
N MET A 353 15.05 -6.42 -9.62
CA MET A 353 15.12 -6.69 -11.06
C MET A 353 16.17 -5.80 -11.74
N GLU A 354 16.62 -6.18 -12.93
CA GLU A 354 17.53 -5.34 -13.74
C GLU A 354 16.92 -3.97 -14.08
N PRO A 355 17.74 -2.91 -14.15
CA PRO A 355 17.25 -1.55 -14.34
C PRO A 355 16.50 -1.42 -15.67
N PRO A 356 15.41 -0.64 -15.72
CA PRO A 356 14.77 -0.29 -16.99
C PRO A 356 15.77 0.45 -17.90
N LYS A 357 15.73 0.13 -19.21
CA LYS A 357 16.66 0.73 -20.20
C LYS A 357 16.51 2.24 -20.35
N ASP A 358 15.33 2.75 -20.02
CA ASP A 358 14.94 4.16 -20.11
C ASP A 358 15.08 4.92 -18.78
N LEU A 359 15.70 4.29 -17.76
CA LEU A 359 16.04 4.94 -16.50
C LEU A 359 17.49 5.45 -16.55
N PRO A 360 17.75 6.72 -16.23
CA PRO A 360 19.12 7.21 -16.05
C PRO A 360 19.71 6.58 -14.80
N ILE A 361 20.86 5.93 -14.93
CA ILE A 361 21.56 5.24 -13.84
C ILE A 361 22.87 5.94 -13.45
N ASP A 362 23.19 7.05 -14.12
CA ASP A 362 24.39 7.87 -13.94
C ASP A 362 24.17 9.08 -13.03
N THR A 363 22.92 9.38 -12.68
CA THR A 363 22.54 10.48 -11.78
C THR A 363 21.68 9.94 -10.63
N PRO A 364 21.70 10.59 -9.45
CA PRO A 364 20.73 10.30 -8.40
C PRO A 364 19.29 10.46 -8.90
N VAL A 365 18.44 9.46 -8.64
CA VAL A 365 17.05 9.42 -9.12
C VAL A 365 16.04 9.61 -7.99
N ALA A 366 15.25 10.67 -8.11
CA ALA A 366 14.05 10.90 -7.29
C ALA A 366 12.79 10.46 -8.06
N GLY A 367 12.17 9.36 -7.65
CA GLY A 367 11.12 8.71 -8.42
C GLY A 367 9.71 8.81 -7.85
N PHE A 368 8.73 8.97 -8.73
CA PHE A 368 7.29 8.90 -8.43
C PHE A 368 6.64 7.86 -9.35
N THR A 369 5.74 7.05 -8.81
CA THR A 369 4.94 6.08 -9.57
C THR A 369 3.45 6.35 -9.48
N GLY A 370 2.70 5.95 -10.50
CA GLY A 370 1.25 6.04 -10.55
C GLY A 370 0.73 7.27 -11.28
N ALA A 371 -0.61 7.40 -11.34
CA ALA A 371 -1.24 8.51 -12.02
C ALA A 371 -0.93 9.85 -11.33
N PHE A 372 -0.49 10.81 -12.14
CA PHE A 372 -0.14 12.18 -11.76
C PHE A 372 -1.34 13.08 -12.05
N PHE A 373 -2.01 13.52 -10.99
CA PHE A 373 -3.07 14.51 -11.03
C PHE A 373 -2.63 15.74 -10.25
N ALA A 374 -2.72 16.93 -10.82
CA ALA A 374 -2.35 18.16 -10.12
C ALA A 374 -3.30 18.49 -8.95
N ALA A 375 -4.49 17.91 -8.95
CA ALA A 375 -5.38 17.90 -7.80
C ALA A 375 -4.74 17.23 -6.56
N SER A 376 -3.95 16.17 -6.77
CA SER A 376 -3.31 15.43 -5.67
C SER A 376 -1.80 15.64 -5.56
N THR A 377 -1.14 16.15 -6.60
CA THR A 377 0.30 16.31 -6.70
C THR A 377 0.66 17.78 -6.89
N ASP A 378 1.58 18.30 -6.08
CA ASP A 378 1.99 19.71 -6.12
C ASP A 378 3.01 19.95 -7.24
N VAL A 379 2.49 20.38 -8.39
CA VAL A 379 3.27 20.68 -9.61
C VAL A 379 4.34 21.75 -9.36
N GLU A 380 3.99 22.81 -8.62
CA GLU A 380 4.90 23.94 -8.38
C GLU A 380 6.04 23.56 -7.42
N LEU A 381 5.74 22.69 -6.44
CA LEU A 381 6.76 22.13 -5.56
C LEU A 381 7.77 21.30 -6.37
N ILE A 382 7.29 20.43 -7.27
CA ILE A 382 8.17 19.63 -8.14
C ILE A 382 9.03 20.54 -9.01
N PHE A 383 8.42 21.55 -9.65
CA PHE A 383 9.15 22.50 -10.48
C PHE A 383 10.26 23.20 -9.69
N SER A 384 9.93 23.68 -8.48
CA SER A 384 10.88 24.36 -7.58
C SER A 384 12.01 23.44 -7.10
N LEU A 385 11.70 22.16 -6.81
CA LEU A 385 12.70 21.16 -6.42
C LEU A 385 13.67 20.88 -7.57
N ALA A 386 13.15 20.67 -8.77
CA ALA A 386 13.96 20.37 -9.94
C ALA A 386 14.88 21.54 -10.35
N GLN A 387 14.45 22.79 -10.15
CA GLN A 387 15.32 23.96 -10.35
C GLN A 387 16.46 24.06 -9.34
N ARG A 388 16.29 23.53 -8.12
CA ARG A 388 17.29 23.63 -7.03
C ARG A 388 18.24 22.45 -6.99
N LEU A 389 17.75 21.26 -7.33
CA LEU A 389 18.49 19.99 -7.31
C LEU A 389 18.84 19.57 -8.73
N THR A 390 19.69 20.36 -9.40
CA THR A 390 20.04 20.19 -10.82
C THR A 390 20.80 18.90 -11.10
N GLU A 391 21.44 18.34 -10.08
CA GLU A 391 22.17 17.07 -10.10
C GLU A 391 21.27 15.84 -9.93
N VAL A 392 20.00 16.02 -9.55
CA VAL A 392 19.03 14.95 -9.32
C VAL A 392 18.08 14.88 -10.51
N THR A 393 17.87 13.67 -11.04
CA THR A 393 16.86 13.41 -12.07
C THR A 393 15.55 12.97 -11.42
N PHE A 394 14.47 13.70 -11.71
CA PHE A 394 13.12 13.40 -11.23
C PHE A 394 12.38 12.55 -12.26
N VAL A 395 12.04 11.32 -11.89
CA VAL A 395 11.44 10.34 -12.80
C VAL A 395 9.99 10.05 -12.41
N PHE A 396 9.06 10.24 -13.35
CA PHE A 396 7.63 10.02 -13.17
C PHE A 396 7.16 8.84 -14.04
N VAL A 397 6.75 7.74 -13.38
CA VAL A 397 6.27 6.51 -14.00
C VAL A 397 4.76 6.40 -13.84
N GLY A 398 4.03 6.85 -14.85
CA GLY A 398 2.58 6.78 -14.89
C GLY A 398 1.96 7.79 -15.84
N TRP A 399 0.63 7.83 -15.86
CA TRP A 399 -0.11 8.83 -16.64
C TRP A 399 0.05 10.22 -16.04
N CYS A 400 0.17 11.25 -16.89
CA CYS A 400 0.17 12.67 -16.50
C CYS A 400 -0.53 13.46 -17.61
N ASP A 401 -1.32 14.46 -17.22
CA ASP A 401 -1.94 15.38 -18.18
C ASP A 401 -0.89 16.13 -19.01
N LYS A 402 -1.18 16.34 -20.30
CA LYS A 402 -0.25 16.92 -21.28
C LYS A 402 0.20 18.33 -20.90
N ARG A 403 -0.66 19.14 -20.28
CA ARG A 403 -0.32 20.53 -19.91
C ARG A 403 0.73 20.55 -18.79
N HIS A 404 0.51 19.76 -17.74
CA HIS A 404 1.43 19.67 -16.59
C HIS A 404 2.75 19.02 -16.99
N ARG A 405 2.68 17.94 -17.79
CA ARG A 405 3.85 17.31 -18.39
C ARG A 405 4.69 18.32 -19.19
N LYS A 406 4.08 19.06 -20.13
CA LYS A 406 4.78 20.09 -20.94
C LYS A 406 5.36 21.22 -20.10
N HIS A 407 4.77 21.54 -18.96
CA HIS A 407 5.28 22.57 -18.06
C HIS A 407 6.55 22.09 -17.34
N LEU A 408 6.53 20.87 -16.79
CA LEU A 408 7.64 20.29 -16.04
C LEU A 408 8.80 19.83 -16.93
N GLU A 409 8.54 19.24 -18.11
CA GLU A 409 9.57 18.80 -19.08
C GLU A 409 10.38 19.97 -19.69
N ARG A 410 10.11 21.23 -19.32
CA ARG A 410 10.98 22.37 -19.63
C ARG A 410 12.29 22.33 -18.86
N LEU A 411 12.31 21.62 -17.73
CA LEU A 411 13.50 21.42 -16.91
C LEU A 411 14.23 20.15 -17.39
N PRO A 412 15.55 20.20 -17.62
CA PRO A 412 16.29 19.10 -18.25
C PRO A 412 16.40 17.85 -17.36
N ASN A 413 16.17 18.00 -16.05
CA ASN A 413 16.23 16.93 -15.05
C ASN A 413 14.85 16.38 -14.66
N ILE A 414 13.81 16.60 -15.48
CA ILE A 414 12.49 15.98 -15.32
C ILE A 414 12.25 14.96 -16.45
N MET A 415 11.88 13.73 -16.10
CA MET A 415 11.57 12.67 -17.06
C MET A 415 10.20 12.05 -16.78
N PHE A 416 9.30 12.05 -17.78
CA PHE A 416 8.05 11.30 -17.76
C PHE A 416 8.15 10.03 -18.61
N ILE A 417 8.24 8.88 -17.94
CA ILE A 417 8.31 7.54 -18.55
C ILE A 417 6.96 7.13 -19.16
N GLY A 418 5.85 7.60 -18.57
CA GLY A 418 4.50 7.25 -18.98
C GLY A 418 3.99 5.96 -18.34
N LEU A 419 2.89 5.43 -18.87
CA LEU A 419 2.29 4.18 -18.38
C LEU A 419 3.20 2.98 -18.63
N ARG A 420 3.26 2.09 -17.64
CA ARG A 420 3.99 0.82 -17.70
C ARG A 420 3.12 -0.30 -17.11
N PRO A 421 3.28 -1.56 -17.54
CA PRO A 421 2.71 -2.71 -16.85
C PRO A 421 3.08 -2.68 -15.36
N ARG A 422 2.18 -3.15 -14.49
CA ARG A 422 2.38 -3.08 -13.03
C ARG A 422 3.69 -3.72 -12.57
N GLU A 423 4.05 -4.84 -13.18
CA GLU A 423 5.29 -5.56 -12.89
C GLU A 423 6.54 -4.73 -13.22
N ASP A 424 6.50 -3.96 -14.31
CA ASP A 424 7.59 -3.08 -14.70
C ASP A 424 7.68 -1.87 -13.76
N VAL A 425 6.57 -1.35 -13.22
CA VAL A 425 6.59 -0.25 -12.25
C VAL A 425 7.49 -0.57 -11.05
N TYR A 426 7.47 -1.81 -10.56
CA TYR A 426 8.35 -2.23 -9.46
C TYR A 426 9.84 -2.22 -9.85
N ARG A 427 10.17 -2.44 -11.13
CA ARG A 427 11.54 -2.32 -11.64
C ARG A 427 12.04 -0.88 -11.55
N TYR A 428 11.19 0.10 -11.84
CA TYR A 428 11.57 1.50 -11.65
C TYR A 428 11.76 1.82 -10.16
N ILE A 429 10.82 1.38 -9.31
CA ILE A 429 10.92 1.60 -7.86
C ILE A 429 12.25 1.07 -7.33
N ASP A 430 12.66 -0.13 -7.73
CA ASP A 430 13.92 -0.78 -7.32
C ASP A 430 15.19 0.02 -7.61
N TRP A 431 15.14 0.92 -8.58
CA TRP A 431 16.28 1.71 -9.05
C TRP A 431 16.13 3.21 -8.79
N PHE A 432 15.08 3.62 -8.07
CA PHE A 432 15.05 4.95 -7.48
C PHE A 432 15.97 5.02 -6.27
N ASP A 433 16.77 6.07 -6.16
CA ASP A 433 17.56 6.35 -4.95
C ASP A 433 16.65 6.83 -3.82
N VAL A 434 15.66 7.66 -4.17
CA VAL A 434 14.60 8.11 -3.26
C VAL A 434 13.26 8.12 -3.96
N CYS A 435 12.22 7.64 -3.28
CA CYS A 435 10.85 7.76 -3.75
C CYS A 435 10.23 9.05 -3.20
N ILE A 436 9.49 9.78 -4.03
CA ILE A 436 8.87 11.04 -3.63
C ILE A 436 7.34 10.95 -3.66
N LEU A 437 6.70 11.61 -2.71
CA LEU A 437 5.26 11.85 -2.68
C LEU A 437 4.98 13.34 -2.47
N PRO A 438 5.17 14.18 -3.50
CA PRO A 438 4.99 15.64 -3.43
C PRO A 438 3.48 15.97 -3.50
N ARG A 439 2.74 15.68 -2.43
CA ARG A 439 1.29 15.83 -2.39
C ARG A 439 0.88 17.29 -2.23
N ARG A 440 -0.21 17.67 -2.90
CA ARG A 440 -0.92 18.90 -2.56
C ARG A 440 -1.69 18.66 -1.26
N ILE A 441 -1.31 19.37 -0.19
CA ILE A 441 -2.00 19.24 1.11
C ILE A 441 -3.39 19.86 1.04
N GLY A 442 -4.40 19.15 1.55
CA GLY A 442 -5.78 19.59 1.55
C GLY A 442 -6.76 18.43 1.74
N ALA A 443 -8.06 18.72 1.61
CA ALA A 443 -9.12 17.75 1.84
C ALA A 443 -8.97 16.48 0.98
N LEU A 444 -8.60 16.63 -0.31
CA LEU A 444 -8.45 15.48 -1.21
C LEU A 444 -7.30 14.56 -0.77
N ALA A 445 -6.18 15.11 -0.31
CA ALA A 445 -5.08 14.31 0.19
C ALA A 445 -5.47 13.50 1.44
N ASN A 446 -6.32 14.05 2.30
CA ASN A 446 -6.84 13.37 3.49
C ASN A 446 -7.89 12.30 3.16
N ALA A 447 -8.64 12.48 2.06
CA ALA A 447 -9.58 11.49 1.56
C ALA A 447 -8.91 10.28 0.91
N MET A 448 -7.71 10.46 0.34
CA MET A 448 -7.01 9.44 -0.43
C MET A 448 -5.98 8.63 0.37
N SER A 449 -6.06 7.30 0.26
CA SER A 449 -5.02 6.38 0.79
C SER A 449 -3.66 6.57 0.10
N PRO A 450 -2.53 6.63 0.83
CA PRO A 450 -1.19 6.79 0.25
C PRO A 450 -0.61 5.45 -0.24
N LEU A 451 -1.31 4.77 -1.15
CA LEU A 451 -0.97 3.40 -1.61
C LEU A 451 0.51 3.21 -2.00
N LYS A 452 1.04 4.20 -2.73
CA LYS A 452 2.40 4.23 -3.27
C LYS A 452 3.46 4.16 -2.17
N VAL A 453 3.22 4.82 -1.03
CA VAL A 453 4.14 4.80 0.11
C VAL A 453 4.35 3.38 0.59
N PHE A 454 3.27 2.59 0.69
CA PHE A 454 3.42 1.21 1.09
C PHE A 454 4.23 0.39 0.08
N GLU A 455 4.05 0.63 -1.21
CA GLU A 455 4.83 -0.05 -2.26
C GLU A 455 6.31 0.34 -2.19
N TYR A 456 6.63 1.63 -1.99
CA TYR A 456 8.01 2.10 -1.83
C TYR A 456 8.69 1.50 -0.61
N LEU A 457 8.00 1.51 0.53
CA LEU A 457 8.50 0.91 1.76
C LEU A 457 8.65 -0.61 1.63
N ALA A 458 7.72 -1.28 0.96
CA ALA A 458 7.82 -2.71 0.69
C ALA A 458 9.02 -3.05 -0.22
N ARG A 459 9.34 -2.17 -1.16
CA ARG A 459 10.55 -2.23 -2.00
C ARG A 459 11.79 -1.61 -1.34
N ARG A 460 11.72 -1.30 -0.04
CA ARG A 460 12.84 -0.84 0.80
C ARG A 460 13.45 0.47 0.31
N LYS A 461 12.62 1.35 -0.25
CA LYS A 461 13.03 2.66 -0.73
C LYS A 461 12.73 3.75 0.29
N PRO A 462 13.68 4.66 0.55
CA PRO A 462 13.41 5.81 1.38
C PRO A 462 12.35 6.68 0.70
N VAL A 463 11.43 7.23 1.48
CA VAL A 463 10.33 8.05 0.97
C VAL A 463 10.43 9.47 1.50
N VAL A 464 10.37 10.46 0.62
CA VAL A 464 10.20 11.88 0.97
C VAL A 464 8.81 12.33 0.57
N ALA A 465 8.04 12.85 1.51
CA ALA A 465 6.66 13.25 1.29
C ALA A 465 6.36 14.61 1.93
N THR A 466 5.37 15.32 1.37
CA THR A 466 4.80 16.51 2.01
C THR A 466 3.98 16.10 3.23
N THR A 467 4.19 16.74 4.38
CA THR A 467 3.52 16.43 5.65
C THR A 467 2.00 16.52 5.53
N GLY A 468 1.27 15.46 5.92
CA GLY A 468 -0.19 15.45 5.92
C GLY A 468 -0.77 14.31 6.77
N GLU A 469 -2.03 14.44 7.19
CA GLU A 469 -2.69 13.50 8.12
C GLU A 469 -2.63 12.04 7.62
N SER A 470 -2.84 11.82 6.32
CA SER A 470 -2.84 10.49 5.70
C SER A 470 -1.51 9.70 5.83
N ILE A 471 -0.41 10.40 6.07
CA ILE A 471 0.95 9.84 6.19
C ILE A 471 1.59 10.12 7.56
N ALA A 472 0.88 10.82 8.45
CA ALA A 472 1.36 11.13 9.78
C ALA A 472 1.64 9.83 10.57
N GLY A 473 2.82 9.72 11.17
CA GLY A 473 3.22 8.54 11.95
C GLY A 473 3.57 7.28 11.13
N PHE A 474 3.66 7.38 9.80
CA PHE A 474 4.31 6.34 8.99
C PHE A 474 5.82 6.35 9.26
N PRO A 475 6.40 5.25 9.77
CA PRO A 475 7.84 5.17 9.87
C PRO A 475 8.45 5.17 8.47
N TYR A 476 9.65 5.73 8.33
CA TYR A 476 10.45 5.71 7.09
C TYR A 476 9.95 6.62 5.96
N VAL A 477 9.04 7.54 6.28
CA VAL A 477 8.62 8.63 5.41
C VAL A 477 9.14 9.93 5.99
N PHE A 478 10.10 10.57 5.33
CA PHE A 478 10.50 11.93 5.68
C PHE A 478 9.37 12.87 5.31
N GLN A 479 8.83 13.54 6.32
CA GLN A 479 7.75 14.49 6.15
C GLN A 479 8.33 15.90 6.19
N CYS A 480 8.24 16.60 5.07
CA CYS A 480 8.66 17.98 4.97
C CYS A 480 7.44 18.88 5.12
N GLY A 481 7.51 19.84 6.04
CA GLY A 481 6.56 20.97 6.07
C GLY A 481 6.72 21.79 4.79
N ARG A 482 5.66 22.52 4.42
CA ARG A 482 5.71 23.43 3.28
C ARG A 482 6.45 24.71 3.62
#